data_AF-A0A366QMS7-F1
#
_entry.id   AF-A0A366QMS7-F1
#
_cell.length_a   1.000
_cell.length_b   1.000
_cell.length_c   1.000
_cell.angle_alpha   90.00
_cell.angle_beta   90.00
_cell.angle_gamma   90.00
#
_symmetry.space_group_name_H-M   'P 1'
#
loop_
_entity.id
_entity.type
_entity.pdbx_description
1 polymer ?
#
loop_
_entity_poly.entity_id
_entity_poly.type
_entity_poly.pdbx_seq_one_letter_code
_entity_poly.pdbx_strand_id
1 'polypeptide(L)'
;MAQSHQRMGTVSLTDDIQTRLLVTHMPDSADAYVYKADIPRELLECLDNPKRSMDDFAFPTIGWFKVPFVPYSTFADRLQSHLTGPSPTSLRPCGKNHRLDEME
;
A
#
# COMPACT_ATOMS: atom_id res chain seq x y z
N MET A 1 -40.21 20.33 -6.89
CA MET A 1 -39.69 18.96 -7.11
C MET A 1 -38.42 18.83 -6.29
N ALA A 2 -38.48 18.19 -5.12
CA ALA A 2 -37.35 18.06 -4.21
C ALA A 2 -36.54 16.81 -4.58
N GLN A 3 -35.25 16.98 -4.90
CA GLN A 3 -34.36 15.88 -5.26
C GLN A 3 -33.91 15.13 -3.99
N SER A 4 -34.26 13.85 -3.92
CA SER A 4 -33.82 12.94 -2.86
C SER A 4 -32.39 12.50 -3.13
N HIS A 5 -31.43 13.03 -2.37
CA HIS A 5 -30.08 12.47 -2.29
C HIS A 5 -30.14 11.14 -1.54
N GLN A 6 -30.01 10.02 -2.26
CA GLN A 6 -29.73 8.75 -1.61
C GLN A 6 -28.32 8.81 -1.00
N ARG A 7 -28.25 8.81 0.35
CA ARG A 7 -27.02 8.57 1.09
C ARG A 7 -26.56 7.15 0.77
N MET A 8 -25.43 7.03 0.07
CA MET A 8 -24.75 5.77 -0.16
C MET A 8 -24.34 5.15 1.18
N GLY A 9 -24.41 3.82 1.23
CA GLY A 9 -24.40 2.99 2.43
C GLY A 9 -23.25 3.25 3.39
N THR A 10 -23.56 3.12 4.67
CA THR A 10 -22.60 3.12 5.77
C THR A 10 -21.79 1.83 5.73
N VAL A 11 -20.59 1.89 5.16
CA VAL A 11 -19.52 0.90 5.40
C VAL A 11 -18.87 1.28 6.73
N SER A 12 -18.74 0.32 7.65
CA SER A 12 -18.12 0.52 8.97
C SER A 12 -16.75 1.18 8.83
N LEU A 13 -16.58 2.34 9.47
CA LEU A 13 -15.45 3.27 9.28
C LEU A 13 -14.22 2.87 10.11
N THR A 14 -13.65 1.71 9.79
CA THR A 14 -12.26 1.33 10.14
C THR A 14 -11.62 0.71 8.90
N ASP A 15 -11.68 1.42 7.77
CA ASP A 15 -11.23 0.91 6.48
C ASP A 15 -10.01 1.71 6.04
N ASP A 16 -8.83 1.11 6.22
CA ASP A 16 -7.60 1.62 5.62
C ASP A 16 -7.77 1.70 4.10
N ILE A 17 -7.26 2.77 3.50
CA ILE A 17 -7.36 2.99 2.06
C ILE A 17 -6.31 2.14 1.37
N GLN A 18 -6.77 1.07 0.71
CA GLN A 18 -5.90 0.19 -0.05
C GLN A 18 -5.28 0.93 -1.24
N THR A 19 -3.97 1.12 -1.16
CA THR A 19 -3.18 1.79 -2.18
C THR A 19 -2.21 0.80 -2.82
N ARG A 20 -2.16 0.78 -4.14
CA ARG A 20 -1.34 -0.13 -4.93
C ARG A 20 -0.65 0.67 -6.03
N LEU A 21 0.67 0.55 -6.13
CA LEU A 21 1.48 1.27 -7.11
C LEU A 21 2.27 0.28 -7.95
N LEU A 22 2.02 0.27 -9.25
CA LEU A 22 2.82 -0.46 -10.23
C LEU A 22 3.98 0.41 -10.68
N VAL A 23 5.19 -0.10 -10.54
CA VAL A 23 6.44 0.55 -10.93
C VAL A 23 7.20 -0.36 -11.88
N THR A 24 7.67 0.22 -12.98
CA THR A 24 8.57 -0.43 -13.92
C THR A 24 9.86 0.37 -13.97
N HIS A 25 10.98 -0.26 -13.63
CA HIS A 25 12.28 0.39 -13.71
C HIS A 25 12.85 0.19 -15.11
N MET A 26 13.15 1.27 -15.83
CA MET A 26 13.77 1.20 -17.17
C MET A 26 15.00 0.26 -17.28
N PRO A 27 15.92 0.20 -16.29
CA PRO A 27 17.04 -0.74 -16.35
C PRO A 27 16.65 -2.20 -16.02
N ASP A 28 15.51 -2.43 -15.36
CA ASP A 28 15.01 -3.77 -15.07
C ASP A 28 13.96 -4.18 -16.12
N SER A 29 14.43 -4.96 -17.09
CA SER A 29 13.58 -5.49 -18.16
C SER A 29 12.94 -6.83 -17.82
N ALA A 30 13.21 -7.40 -16.64
CA ALA A 30 12.74 -8.72 -16.25
C ALA A 30 11.47 -8.65 -15.40
N ASP A 31 11.42 -7.70 -14.47
CA ASP A 31 10.35 -7.62 -13.47
C ASP A 31 9.64 -6.25 -13.47
N ALA A 32 8.32 -6.31 -13.30
CA ALA A 32 7.53 -5.20 -12.77
C ALA A 32 7.44 -5.30 -11.25
N TYR A 33 7.32 -4.17 -10.57
CA TYR A 33 7.24 -4.08 -9.12
C TYR A 33 5.87 -3.56 -8.75
N VAL A 34 5.23 -4.20 -7.79
CA VAL A 34 3.98 -3.68 -7.23
C VAL A 34 4.19 -3.42 -5.76
N TYR A 35 4.03 -2.16 -5.38
CA TYR A 35 4.04 -1.70 -4.01
C TYR A 35 2.61 -1.70 -3.47
N LYS A 36 2.46 -2.14 -2.22
CA LYS A 36 1.21 -2.18 -1.50
C LYS A 36 1.35 -1.43 -0.19
N ALA A 37 0.42 -0.54 0.08
CA ALA A 37 0.27 0.09 1.37
C ALA A 37 -1.23 0.23 1.65
N ASP A 38 -1.64 -0.04 2.89
CA ASP A 38 -2.99 0.25 3.34
C ASP A 38 -2.88 1.51 4.20
N ILE A 39 -3.36 2.63 3.66
CA ILE A 39 -3.14 3.96 4.23
C ILE A 39 -4.24 4.26 5.24
N PRO A 40 -3.91 4.47 6.53
CA PRO A 40 -4.90 4.84 7.53
C PRO A 40 -5.58 6.15 7.15
N ARG A 41 -6.88 6.25 7.43
CA ARG A 41 -7.64 7.47 7.17
C ARG A 41 -7.08 8.64 8.00
N GLU A 42 -6.67 8.36 9.23
CA GLU A 42 -6.09 9.30 10.18
C GLU A 42 -4.83 9.96 9.59
N LEU A 43 -4.02 9.18 8.86
CA LEU A 43 -2.86 9.72 8.14
C LEU A 43 -3.30 10.74 7.08
N LEU A 44 -4.37 10.48 6.34
CA LEU A 44 -4.90 11.46 5.38
C LEU A 44 -5.45 12.70 6.08
N GLU A 45 -6.11 12.54 7.23
CA GLU A 45 -6.62 13.65 8.02
C GLU A 45 -5.49 14.54 8.58
N CYS A 46 -4.33 13.95 8.90
CA CYS A 46 -3.12 14.70 9.25
C CYS A 46 -2.52 15.47 8.07
N LEU A 47 -2.62 14.94 6.84
CA LEU A 47 -2.18 15.66 5.64
C LEU A 47 -3.08 16.86 5.33
N ASP A 48 -4.39 16.72 5.54
CA ASP A 48 -5.36 17.82 5.40
C ASP A 48 -5.23 18.87 6.51
N ASN A 49 -4.94 18.44 7.75
CA ASN A 49 -4.72 19.32 8.89
C ASN A 49 -3.34 19.07 9.55
N PRO A 50 -2.29 19.81 9.17
CA PRO A 50 -0.93 19.61 9.66
C PRO A 50 -0.73 19.82 11.17
N LYS A 51 -1.72 20.38 11.87
CA LYS A 51 -1.69 20.60 13.33
C LYS A 51 -2.20 19.41 14.12
N ARG A 52 -2.80 18.41 13.45
CA ARG A 52 -3.26 17.18 14.09
C ARG A 52 -2.05 16.34 14.51
N SER A 53 -2.12 15.73 15.69
CA SER A 53 -1.10 14.77 16.14
C SER A 53 -1.11 13.52 15.25
N MET A 54 0.06 12.90 15.06
CA MET A 54 0.23 11.64 14.34
C MET A 54 0.40 10.44 15.30
N ASP A 55 0.16 10.61 16.59
CA ASP A 55 0.40 9.59 17.62
C ASP A 55 -0.80 8.62 17.77
N ASP A 56 -1.92 8.89 17.10
CA ASP A 56 -3.17 8.14 17.16
C ASP A 56 -3.28 7.00 16.14
N PHE A 57 -2.29 6.84 15.23
CA PHE A 57 -2.25 5.75 14.26
C PHE A 57 -0.83 5.24 14.01
N ALA A 58 -0.72 4.03 13.46
CA ALA A 58 0.54 3.47 13.01
C ALA A 58 0.80 3.84 11.54
N PHE A 59 2.03 4.23 11.21
CA PHE A 59 2.40 4.46 9.82
C PHE A 59 2.24 3.16 9.00
N PRO A 60 1.72 3.26 7.76
CA PRO A 60 1.48 2.10 6.93
C PRO A 60 2.78 1.41 6.57
N THR A 61 2.79 0.08 6.64
CA THR A 61 3.91 -0.71 6.14
C THR A 61 3.78 -0.83 4.62
N ILE A 62 4.83 -0.42 3.90
CA ILE A 62 4.90 -0.57 2.44
C ILE A 62 5.50 -1.95 2.12
N GLY A 63 4.67 -2.86 1.65
CA GLY A 63 5.09 -4.14 1.07
C GLY A 63 5.35 -4.03 -0.42
N TRP A 64 6.16 -4.91 -0.98
CA TRP A 64 6.33 -5.01 -2.43
C TRP A 64 6.59 -6.45 -2.87
N PHE A 65 6.33 -6.72 -4.14
CA PHE A 65 6.71 -7.96 -4.80
C PHE A 65 7.00 -7.71 -6.27
N LYS A 66 7.74 -8.66 -6.85
CA LYS A 66 8.10 -8.69 -8.26
C LYS A 66 7.10 -9.52 -9.05
N VAL A 67 6.75 -9.05 -10.23
CA VAL A 67 5.96 -9.76 -11.23
C VAL A 67 6.80 -9.84 -12.50
N PRO A 68 7.29 -11.03 -12.87
CA PRO A 68 8.04 -11.20 -14.11
C PRO A 68 7.19 -10.81 -15.32
N PHE A 69 7.77 -10.10 -16.28
CA PHE A 69 7.08 -9.74 -17.53
C PHE A 69 6.77 -10.97 -18.38
N VAL A 70 7.70 -11.93 -18.43
CA VAL A 70 7.55 -13.16 -19.20
C VAL A 70 6.95 -14.28 -18.33
N PRO A 71 5.97 -15.05 -18.83
CA PRO A 71 5.34 -14.94 -20.15
C PRO A 71 4.33 -13.80 -20.21
N TYR A 72 4.38 -13.03 -21.32
CA TYR A 72 3.52 -11.86 -21.54
C TYR A 72 2.03 -12.21 -21.65
N SER A 73 1.71 -13.41 -22.15
CA SER A 73 0.33 -13.88 -22.35
C SER A 73 -0.48 -13.94 -21.06
N THR A 74 0.17 -14.13 -19.91
CA THR A 74 -0.47 -14.22 -18.59
C THR A 74 0.01 -13.10 -17.65
N PHE A 75 0.76 -12.12 -18.16
CA PHE A 75 1.28 -11.03 -17.35
C PHE A 75 0.16 -10.18 -16.74
N ALA A 76 -0.86 -9.84 -17.54
CA ALA A 76 -1.99 -9.05 -17.08
C ALA A 76 -2.74 -9.73 -15.92
N ASP A 77 -2.99 -11.04 -16.04
CA ASP A 77 -3.68 -11.81 -15.00
C ASP A 77 -2.84 -11.88 -13.72
N ARG A 78 -1.53 -12.13 -13.85
CA ARG A 78 -0.60 -12.12 -12.71
C ARG A 78 -0.61 -10.75 -12.04
N LEU A 79 -0.48 -9.68 -12.81
CA LEU A 79 -0.46 -8.31 -12.30
C LEU A 79 -1.79 -7.95 -11.64
N GLN A 80 -2.92 -8.32 -12.22
CA GLN A 80 -4.25 -8.06 -11.67
C GLN A 80 -4.44 -8.77 -10.32
N SER A 81 -4.07 -10.04 -10.20
CA SER A 81 -4.17 -10.79 -8.93
C SER A 81 -3.44 -10.09 -7.77
N HIS A 82 -2.38 -9.38 -8.14
CA HIS A 82 -1.51 -8.65 -7.27
C HIS A 82 -2.02 -7.24 -6.95
N LEU A 83 -2.72 -6.58 -7.87
CA LEU A 83 -3.34 -5.27 -7.64
C LEU A 83 -4.67 -5.36 -6.89
N THR A 84 -5.48 -6.38 -7.17
CA THR A 84 -6.83 -6.53 -6.57
C THR A 84 -6.86 -7.49 -5.38
N GLY A 85 -5.79 -8.25 -5.15
CA GLY A 85 -5.71 -9.17 -4.03
C GLY A 85 -5.69 -8.44 -2.69
N PRO A 86 -6.21 -9.06 -1.61
CA PRO A 86 -6.10 -8.52 -0.26
C PRO A 86 -4.64 -8.19 0.03
N SER A 87 -4.39 -7.12 0.79
CA SER A 87 -3.06 -6.89 1.32
C SER A 87 -2.65 -8.12 2.10
N PRO A 88 -1.41 -8.62 1.93
CA PRO A 88 -0.88 -9.58 2.87
C PRO A 88 -0.76 -8.83 4.20
N THR A 89 -1.75 -9.02 5.08
CA THR A 89 -1.66 -8.64 6.48
C THR A 89 -0.37 -9.27 7.01
N SER A 90 0.63 -8.43 7.23
CA SER A 90 1.88 -8.75 7.92
C SER A 90 2.63 -9.98 7.40
N LEU A 91 3.47 -9.85 6.36
CA LEU A 91 4.66 -10.71 6.24
C LEU A 91 5.81 -9.98 5.51
N ARG A 92 6.65 -9.33 6.31
CA ARG A 92 8.13 -9.40 6.36
C ARG A 92 8.68 -8.06 6.86
N PRO A 93 9.19 -7.99 8.12
CA PRO A 93 10.03 -6.89 8.53
C PRO A 93 11.30 -6.91 7.66
N CYS A 94 11.59 -5.81 6.98
CA CYS A 94 12.92 -5.59 6.41
C CYS A 94 13.93 -5.67 7.57
N GLY A 95 14.99 -6.44 7.35
CA GLY A 95 15.92 -6.91 8.36
C GLY A 95 16.46 -5.80 9.28
N LYS A 96 16.64 -6.20 10.54
CA LYS A 96 17.34 -5.46 11.59
C LYS A 96 18.71 -5.02 11.03
N ASN A 97 18.96 -3.72 10.98
CA ASN A 97 20.32 -3.23 10.75
C ASN A 97 21.18 -3.71 11.94
N HIS A 98 22.20 -4.51 11.64
CA HIS A 98 23.30 -4.73 12.56
C HIS A 98 23.93 -3.37 12.88
N ARG A 99 23.76 -2.94 14.13
CA ARG A 99 24.57 -1.87 14.69
C ARG A 99 25.79 -2.54 15.30
N LEU A 100 26.92 -2.36 14.63
CA LEU A 100 28.23 -2.82 15.07
C LEU A 100 28.51 -2.34 16.49
N ASP A 101 28.99 -3.27 17.30
CA ASP A 101 29.64 -3.07 18.58
C ASP A 101 30.84 -2.11 18.48
N GLU A 102 31.07 -1.42 19.61
CA GLU A 102 32.35 -0.94 20.13
C GLU A 102 33.23 -0.01 19.26
N MET A 103 33.39 1.22 19.75
CA MET A 103 34.70 1.87 19.79
C MET A 103 34.73 2.77 21.04
N GLU A 104 35.22 2.19 22.14
CA GLU A 104 35.83 2.97 23.22
C GLU A 104 37.28 3.28 22.84
#